data_AF-A0A2G2D6I7-F1
#
_entry.id   AF-A0A2G2D6I7-F1
#
_cell.length_a   1.000
_cell.length_b   1.000
_cell.length_c   1.000
_cell.angle_alpha   90.00
_cell.angle_beta   90.00
_cell.angle_gamma   90.00
#
_symmetry.space_group_name_H-M   'P 1'
#
loop_
_entity.id
_entity.type
_entity.pdbx_description
1 polymer ?
#
loop_
_entity_poly.entity_id
_entity_poly.type
_entity_poly.pdbx_seq_one_letter_code
_entity_poly.pdbx_strand_id
1 'polypeptide(L)'
;FGGQVAYYQPKEVKKIEEFEVQQILSIIEKHPEICIQFSQTIIHSESEKIAKKRKVNFLKFLEKNGVDMSCIQFEKDPRFLRAFDEDQRSRIQGAIYSLDSKCK
;
A
#
# COMPACT_ATOMS: atom_id res chain seq x y z
N PHE A 1 3.53 -6.57 14.14
CA PHE A 1 3.86 -6.96 12.76
C PHE A 1 4.34 -5.73 12.02
N GLY A 2 5.59 -5.74 11.52
CA GLY A 2 6.12 -4.64 10.72
C GLY A 2 5.31 -4.51 9.44
N GLY A 3 4.74 -3.33 9.18
CA GLY A 3 3.91 -3.10 8.00
C GLY A 3 4.73 -3.23 6.72
N GLN A 4 4.14 -3.79 5.67
CA GLN A 4 4.77 -3.80 4.34
C GLN A 4 4.74 -2.39 3.77
N VAL A 5 5.87 -1.89 3.27
CA VAL A 5 5.97 -0.55 2.71
C VAL A 5 6.49 -0.61 1.28
N ALA A 6 5.72 -0.03 0.36
CA ALA A 6 6.11 0.19 -1.02
C ALA A 6 6.57 1.64 -1.18
N TYR A 7 7.86 1.85 -1.43
CA TYR A 7 8.40 3.18 -1.68
C TYR A 7 8.39 3.53 -3.17
N TYR A 8 8.28 4.83 -3.43
CA TYR A 8 8.32 5.42 -4.77
C TYR A 8 9.28 6.60 -4.78
N GLN A 9 10.11 6.64 -5.81
CA GLN A 9 10.90 7.83 -6.14
C GLN A 9 9.98 9.00 -6.54
N PRO A 10 10.44 10.26 -6.40
CA PRO A 10 9.64 11.42 -6.79
C PRO A 10 9.16 11.33 -8.25
N LYS A 11 7.87 11.57 -8.46
CA LYS A 11 7.13 11.49 -9.73
C LYS A 11 7.02 10.10 -10.37
N GLU A 12 7.66 9.07 -9.81
CA GLU A 12 7.56 7.69 -10.28
C GLU A 12 6.21 7.07 -9.87
N VAL A 13 5.56 6.30 -10.76
CA VAL A 13 4.21 5.75 -10.49
C VAL A 13 4.10 4.23 -10.67
N LYS A 14 5.12 3.58 -11.25
CA LYS A 14 5.13 2.16 -11.59
C LYS A 14 6.15 1.39 -10.77
N LYS A 15 7.39 1.89 -10.68
CA LYS A 15 8.46 1.17 -9.98
C LYS A 15 8.23 1.25 -8.47
N ILE A 16 8.13 0.08 -7.84
CA ILE A 16 8.00 -0.08 -6.40
C ILE A 16 9.33 -0.55 -5.84
N GLU A 17 9.76 0.04 -4.73
CA GLU A 17 10.97 -0.34 -4.01
C GLU A 17 10.61 -0.88 -2.63
N GLU A 18 11.38 -1.88 -2.16
CA GLU A 18 11.31 -2.48 -0.81
C GLU A 18 9.96 -3.14 -0.45
N PHE A 19 9.15 -3.54 -1.44
CA PHE A 19 7.89 -4.24 -1.22
C PHE A 19 7.96 -5.72 -1.60
N GLU A 20 7.68 -6.61 -0.64
CA GLU A 20 7.71 -8.05 -0.84
C GLU A 20 6.29 -8.64 -0.86
N VAL A 21 5.72 -8.78 -2.06
CA VAL A 21 4.36 -9.33 -2.23
C VAL A 21 4.20 -10.75 -1.67
N GLN A 22 5.27 -11.54 -1.68
CA GLN A 22 5.28 -12.91 -1.15
C GLN A 22 4.99 -12.94 0.36
N GLN A 23 5.38 -11.91 1.10
CA GLN A 23 5.05 -11.81 2.52
C GLN A 23 3.54 -11.61 2.71
N ILE A 24 2.90 -10.78 1.88
CA ILE A 24 1.43 -10.60 1.92
C ILE A 24 0.72 -11.92 1.62
N LEU A 25 1.12 -12.62 0.56
CA LEU A 25 0.55 -13.92 0.19
C LEU A 25 0.68 -14.93 1.34
N SER A 26 1.87 -15.05 1.92
CA SER A 26 2.12 -15.95 3.05
C SER A 26 1.25 -15.65 4.28
N ILE A 27 0.96 -14.37 4.54
CA ILE A 27 0.11 -13.98 5.68
C ILE A 27 -1.35 -14.34 5.37
N ILE A 28 -1.85 -14.05 4.16
CA ILE A 28 -3.22 -14.38 3.73
C ILE A 28 -3.44 -15.89 3.70
N GLU A 29 -2.46 -16.68 3.22
CA GLU A 29 -2.55 -18.14 3.20
C GLU A 29 -2.63 -18.75 4.61
N LYS A 30 -1.88 -18.18 5.57
CA LYS A 30 -1.88 -18.64 6.96
C LYS A 30 -3.11 -18.18 7.73
N HIS A 31 -3.67 -17.05 7.35
CA HIS A 31 -4.78 -16.39 8.03
C HIS A 31 -5.76 -15.83 6.98
N PRO A 32 -6.62 -16.67 6.38
CA PRO A 32 -7.55 -16.24 5.34
C PRO A 32 -8.59 -15.21 5.82
N GLU A 33 -8.78 -15.09 7.15
CA GLU A 33 -9.68 -14.14 7.79
C GLU A 33 -9.13 -12.71 7.93
N ILE A 34 -7.86 -12.47 7.56
CA ILE A 34 -7.27 -11.15 7.73
C ILE A 34 -7.76 -10.17 6.68
N CYS A 35 -7.88 -8.92 7.11
CA CYS A 35 -8.07 -7.78 6.24
C CYS A 35 -6.85 -6.88 6.32
N ILE A 36 -6.28 -6.54 5.16
CA ILE A 36 -5.12 -5.66 5.05
C ILE A 36 -5.60 -4.33 4.50
N GLN A 37 -5.37 -3.26 5.24
CA GLN A 37 -5.62 -1.91 4.79
C GLN A 37 -4.33 -1.27 4.33
N PHE A 38 -4.33 -0.76 3.10
CA PHE A 38 -3.28 0.07 2.56
C PHE A 38 -3.62 1.56 2.70
N SER A 39 -2.67 2.32 3.17
CA SER A 39 -2.70 3.78 3.18
C SER A 39 -1.60 4.33 2.29
N GLN A 40 -1.80 5.54 1.76
CA GLN A 40 -0.80 6.18 0.92
C GLN A 40 -0.34 7.49 1.55
N THR A 41 0.97 7.70 1.62
CA THR A 41 1.58 8.98 1.98
C THR A 41 2.35 9.53 0.78
N ILE A 42 2.16 10.80 0.44
CA ILE A 42 2.82 11.48 -0.69
C ILE A 42 3.62 12.69 -0.23
N ILE A 43 4.74 12.97 -0.90
CA ILE A 43 5.47 14.22 -0.69
C ILE A 43 4.62 15.42 -1.07
N HIS A 44 4.78 16.52 -0.33
CA HIS A 44 4.01 17.76 -0.53
C HIS A 44 4.20 18.39 -1.92
N SER A 45 5.30 18.08 -2.60
CA SER A 45 5.61 18.58 -3.95
C SER A 45 4.92 17.79 -5.06
N GLU A 46 4.25 16.68 -4.72
CA GLU A 46 3.52 15.86 -5.68
C GLU A 46 2.03 16.17 -5.72
N SER A 47 1.46 16.05 -6.92
CA SER A 47 0.02 16.17 -7.10
C SER A 47 -0.71 14.89 -6.69
N GLU A 48 -1.96 15.03 -6.22
CA GLU A 48 -2.86 13.89 -5.98
C GLU A 48 -3.07 13.01 -7.23
N LYS A 49 -2.89 13.55 -8.44
CA LYS A 49 -2.97 12.76 -9.68
C LYS A 49 -1.89 11.66 -9.72
N ILE A 50 -0.70 11.93 -9.20
CA ILE A 50 0.38 10.93 -9.07
C ILE A 50 -0.03 9.88 -8.04
N ALA A 51 -0.62 10.31 -6.92
CA ALA A 51 -1.10 9.41 -5.87
C ALA A 51 -2.13 8.41 -6.42
N LYS A 52 -3.16 8.92 -7.12
CA LYS A 52 -4.20 8.10 -7.77
C LYS A 52 -3.61 7.09 -8.74
N LYS A 53 -2.62 7.48 -9.55
CA LYS A 53 -1.94 6.57 -10.48
C LYS A 53 -1.17 5.47 -9.74
N ARG A 54 -0.44 5.80 -8.68
CA ARG A 54 0.26 4.81 -7.84
C ARG A 54 -0.70 3.81 -7.20
N LYS A 55 -1.79 4.28 -6.61
CA LYS A 55 -2.84 3.42 -6.04
C LYS A 55 -3.33 2.39 -7.07
N VAL A 56 -3.70 2.85 -8.27
CA VAL A 56 -4.17 1.95 -9.34
C VAL A 56 -3.09 0.95 -9.75
N ASN A 57 -1.86 1.40 -9.94
CA ASN A 57 -0.76 0.52 -10.35
C ASN A 57 -0.41 -0.50 -9.26
N PHE A 58 -0.44 -0.09 -7.99
CA PHE A 58 -0.18 -0.94 -6.84
C PHE A 58 -1.24 -2.03 -6.69
N LEU A 59 -2.52 -1.67 -6.77
CA LEU A 59 -3.61 -2.65 -6.72
C LEU A 59 -3.52 -3.66 -7.87
N LYS A 60 -3.24 -3.19 -9.10
CA LYS A 60 -2.98 -4.08 -10.25
C LYS A 60 -1.75 -4.97 -10.04
N PHE A 61 -0.72 -4.47 -9.35
CA PHE A 61 0.45 -5.26 -9.01
C PHE A 61 0.08 -6.38 -8.03
N LEU A 62 -0.69 -6.11 -6.98
CA LEU A 62 -1.17 -7.14 -6.05
C LEU A 62 -2.01 -8.21 -6.76
N GLU A 63 -3.00 -7.78 -7.54
CA GLU A 63 -3.89 -8.67 -8.30
C GLU A 63 -3.10 -9.57 -9.26
N LYS A 64 -2.13 -9.00 -10.01
CA LYS A 64 -1.27 -9.77 -10.92
C LYS A 64 -0.39 -10.81 -10.22
N ASN A 65 -0.08 -10.60 -8.95
CA ASN A 65 0.70 -11.53 -8.13
C ASN A 65 -0.19 -12.51 -7.35
N GLY A 66 -1.50 -12.53 -7.60
CA GLY A 66 -2.41 -13.53 -7.02
C GLY A 66 -2.94 -13.19 -5.63
N VAL A 67 -2.81 -11.94 -5.17
CA VAL A 67 -3.39 -11.50 -3.90
C VAL A 67 -4.90 -11.46 -4.03
N ASP A 68 -5.61 -12.08 -3.07
CA ASP A 68 -7.07 -11.95 -3.00
C ASP A 68 -7.47 -10.52 -2.63
N MET A 69 -8.03 -9.81 -3.61
CA MET A 69 -8.46 -8.42 -3.44
C MET A 69 -9.69 -8.28 -2.53
N SER A 70 -10.38 -9.38 -2.18
CA SER A 70 -11.47 -9.37 -1.20
C SER A 70 -10.98 -9.03 0.21
N CYS A 71 -9.74 -9.41 0.53
CA CYS A 71 -9.06 -9.15 1.79
C CYS A 71 -8.39 -7.76 1.86
N ILE A 72 -8.39 -7.01 0.75
CA ILE A 72 -7.65 -5.77 0.62
C ILE A 72 -8.59 -4.56 0.66
N GLN A 73 -8.30 -3.64 1.59
CA GLN A 73 -8.88 -2.30 1.62
C GLN A 73 -7.79 -1.27 1.31
N PHE A 74 -8.17 -0.17 0.68
CA PHE A 74 -7.26 0.95 0.44
C PHE A 74 -7.94 2.25 0.86
N GLU A 75 -7.30 3.03 1.74
CA GLU A 75 -7.78 4.34 2.18
C GLU A 75 -8.15 5.23 0.98
N LYS A 76 -9.22 6.00 1.13
CA LYS A 76 -9.72 6.83 0.03
C LYS A 76 -8.75 7.96 -0.30
N ASP A 77 -8.28 8.64 0.74
CA ASP A 77 -7.56 9.90 0.64
C ASP A 77 -6.08 9.70 1.03
N PRO A 78 -5.13 10.22 0.23
CA PRO A 78 -3.72 10.15 0.57
C PRO A 78 -3.39 11.13 1.70
N ARG A 79 -2.41 10.74 2.53
CA ARG A 79 -1.79 11.61 3.53
C ARG A 79 -0.62 12.34 2.89
N PHE A 80 -0.29 13.53 3.39
CA PHE A 80 0.88 14.27 2.93
C PHE A 80 2.01 14.15 3.95
N LEU A 81 3.24 13.92 3.47
CA LEU A 81 4.44 13.94 4.29
C LEU A 81 4.63 15.32 4.91
N ARG A 82 5.09 15.34 6.16
CA ARG A 82 5.47 16.58 6.82
C ARG A 82 6.84 16.99 6.31
N ALA A 83 7.08 18.30 6.23
CA ALA A 83 8.34 18.86 5.72
C ALA A 83 9.59 18.43 6.52
N PHE A 84 9.41 17.89 7.72
CA PHE A 84 10.49 17.47 8.63
C PHE A 84 10.62 15.95 8.78
N ASP A 85 9.89 15.16 7.99
CA ASP A 85 10.05 13.70 8.02
C ASP A 85 11.44 13.32 7.45
N GLU A 86 12.18 12.44 8.13
CA GLU A 86 13.53 12.01 7.69
C GLU A 86 13.49 11.28 6.34
N ASP A 87 12.44 10.48 6.09
CA ASP A 87 12.20 9.82 4.82
C ASP A 87 11.20 10.60 3.98
N GLN A 88 11.74 11.34 3.00
CA GLN A 88 11.02 12.13 2.00
C GLN A 88 10.59 11.32 0.77
N ARG A 89 10.43 10.01 0.88
CA ARG A 89 9.88 9.18 -0.20
C ARG A 89 8.38 8.97 -0.02
N SER A 90 7.64 9.13 -1.12
CA SER A 90 6.24 8.74 -1.17
C SER A 90 6.10 7.23 -1.00
N ARG A 91 5.07 6.78 -0.28
CA ARG A 91 4.93 5.38 0.12
C ARG A 91 3.49 4.90 0.19
N ILE A 92 3.29 3.62 -0.06
CA ILE A 92 2.06 2.89 0.25
C ILE A 92 2.37 1.89 1.35
N GLN A 93 1.61 1.92 2.45
CA GLN A 93 1.88 1.13 3.65
C GLN A 93 0.69 0.23 3.93
N GLY A 94 0.96 -1.08 4.06
CA GLY A 94 -0.03 -2.09 4.42
C GLY A 94 0.04 -2.40 5.91
N ALA A 95 -1.12 -2.42 6.56
CA ALA A 95 -1.28 -2.86 7.93
C ALA A 95 -2.47 -3.82 8.05
N ILE A 96 -2.39 -4.77 8.97
CA ILE A 96 -3.54 -5.61 9.34
C ILE A 96 -4.56 -4.71 10.03
N TYR A 97 -5.75 -4.63 9.48
CA TYR A 97 -6.84 -3.80 9.97
C TYR A 97 -7.92 -4.63 10.68
N SER A 98 -8.16 -5.87 10.24
CA SER A 98 -9.07 -6.80 10.90
C SER A 98 -8.59 -8.25 10.82
N LEU A 99 -9.09 -9.09 11.71
CA LEU A 99 -8.87 -10.53 11.81
C LEU A 99 -10.19 -11.33 11.75
N ASP A 100 -11.32 -10.69 11.44
CA ASP A 100 -12.66 -11.29 11.51
C ASP A 100 -13.37 -11.42 10.15
N SER A 101 -12.60 -11.41 9.05
CA SER A 101 -13.07 -11.43 7.67
C SER A 101 -13.95 -10.24 7.25
N LYS A 102 -14.10 -9.20 8.07
CA LYS A 102 -14.87 -8.00 7.73
C LYS A 102 -13.98 -6.93 7.12
N CYS A 103 -13.68 -7.08 5.83
CA CYS A 103 -12.81 -6.15 5.10
C CYS A 103 -13.55 -4.94 4.53
N LYS A 104 -14.87 -4.85 4.72
CA LYS A 104 -15.77 -3.81 4.16
C LYS A 104 -16.85 -3.43 5.15
#